data_AF-A0A7V1I4Z2-F1
#
_entry.id   AF-A0A7V1I4Z2-F1
#
_cell.length_a   1.000
_cell.length_b   1.000
_cell.length_c   1.000
_cell.angle_alpha   90.00
_cell.angle_beta   90.00
_cell.angle_gamma   90.00
#
_symmetry.space_group_name_H-M   'P 1'
#
loop_
_entity.id
_entity.type
_entity.pdbx_description
1 polymer ?
#
loop_
_entity_poly.entity_id
_entity_poly.type
_entity_poly.pdbx_seq_one_letter_code
_entity_poly.pdbx_strand_id
1 'polypeptide(L)'
;MKEKWFFVLKTAIFLIFSFALLGTVIIFLGKERPYFKKTFILKTQFRSVAGLSSESPVYRYGLQVGHVADFQFLKDGRVEVIMRIEKRFHSQF
;
A
#
# COMPACT_ATOMS: atom_id res chain seq x y z
N MET A 1 -47.67 -2.83 -21.97
CA MET A 1 -46.98 -3.51 -20.84
C MET A 1 -45.52 -3.90 -21.16
N LYS A 2 -45.17 -4.25 -22.40
CA LYS A 2 -43.81 -4.63 -22.82
C LYS A 2 -42.77 -3.51 -22.70
N GLU A 3 -43.14 -2.26 -22.97
CA GLU A 3 -42.20 -1.13 -23.00
C GLU A 3 -41.66 -0.71 -21.61
N LYS A 4 -42.47 -0.86 -20.55
CA LYS A 4 -42.03 -0.59 -19.18
C LYS A 4 -40.87 -1.49 -18.75
N TRP A 5 -40.84 -2.73 -19.23
CA TRP A 5 -39.82 -3.71 -18.87
C TRP A 5 -38.48 -3.44 -19.57
N PHE A 6 -38.51 -2.95 -20.82
CA PHE A 6 -37.31 -2.51 -21.53
C PHE A 6 -36.63 -1.31 -20.85
N PHE A 7 -37.42 -0.40 -20.27
CA PHE A 7 -36.88 0.75 -19.56
C PHE A 7 -36.16 0.34 -18.27
N VAL A 8 -36.78 -0.54 -17.47
CA VAL A 8 -36.19 -1.05 -16.23
C VAL A 8 -34.89 -1.81 -16.51
N LEU A 9 -34.85 -2.64 -17.56
CA LEU A 9 -33.66 -3.41 -17.91
C LEU A 9 -32.48 -2.52 -18.35
N LYS A 10 -32.75 -1.48 -19.14
CA LYS A 10 -31.72 -0.49 -19.53
C LYS A 10 -31.15 0.26 -18.33
N THR A 11 -32.02 0.68 -17.40
CA THR A 11 -31.59 1.40 -16.19
C THR A 11 -30.74 0.50 -15.27
N ALA A 12 -31.13 -0.77 -15.09
CA ALA A 12 -30.36 -1.71 -14.28
C ALA A 12 -28.95 -1.96 -14.86
N ILE A 13 -28.86 -2.14 -16.18
CA ILE A 13 -27.57 -2.31 -16.87
C ILE A 13 -26.69 -1.06 -16.74
N PHE A 14 -27.29 0.14 -16.84
CA PHE A 14 -26.57 1.39 -16.68
C PHE A 14 -26.02 1.56 -15.25
N LEU A 15 -26.83 1.24 -14.23
CA LEU A 15 -26.40 1.26 -12.84
C LEU A 15 -25.23 0.29 -12.60
N ILE A 16 -25.38 -0.97 -13.02
CA ILE A 16 -24.34 -1.99 -12.85
C ILE A 16 -23.05 -1.55 -13.57
N PHE A 17 -23.16 -1.04 -14.79
CA PHE A 17 -22.03 -0.57 -15.56
C PHE A 17 -21.32 0.61 -14.88
N SER A 18 -22.08 1.56 -14.33
CA SER A 18 -21.52 2.70 -13.58
C SER A 18 -20.78 2.26 -12.32
N PHE A 19 -21.35 1.34 -11.54
CA PHE A 19 -20.68 0.77 -10.37
C PHE A 19 -19.44 -0.04 -10.74
N ALA A 20 -19.49 -0.82 -11.83
CA ALA A 20 -18.34 -1.57 -12.32
C ALA A 20 -17.20 -0.64 -12.78
N LEU A 21 -17.54 0.45 -13.46
CA LEU A 21 -16.58 1.46 -13.90
C LEU A 21 -15.93 2.16 -12.69
N LEU A 22 -16.74 2.62 -11.74
CA LEU A 22 -16.25 3.22 -10.49
C LEU A 22 -15.35 2.25 -9.71
N GLY A 23 -15.78 1.00 -9.55
CA GLY A 23 -14.97 -0.03 -8.88
C GLY A 23 -13.63 -0.25 -9.59
N THR A 24 -13.62 -0.26 -10.92
CA THR A 24 -12.40 -0.41 -11.72
C THR A 24 -11.44 0.76 -11.47
N VAL A 25 -11.93 2.00 -11.48
CA VAL A 25 -11.12 3.20 -11.20
C VAL A 25 -10.55 3.14 -9.78
N ILE A 26 -11.37 2.81 -8.77
CA ILE A 26 -10.92 2.69 -7.39
C ILE A 26 -9.82 1.63 -7.24
N ILE A 27 -9.97 0.47 -7.88
CA ILE A 27 -8.95 -0.58 -7.88
C ILE A 27 -7.68 -0.09 -8.57
N PHE A 28 -7.80 0.61 -9.70
CA PHE A 28 -6.64 1.09 -10.46
C PHE A 28 -5.84 2.15 -9.69
N LEU A 29 -6.53 3.13 -9.08
CA LEU A 29 -5.92 4.13 -8.21
C LEU A 29 -5.38 3.52 -6.91
N GLY A 30 -6.06 2.48 -6.39
CA GLY A 30 -5.67 1.76 -5.18
C GLY A 30 -4.39 0.94 -5.33
N LYS A 31 -4.05 0.47 -6.54
CA LYS A 31 -2.80 -0.26 -6.81
C LYS A 31 -1.54 0.55 -6.52
N GLU A 32 -1.61 1.87 -6.59
CA GLU A 32 -0.48 2.74 -6.26
C GLU A 32 -0.31 3.00 -4.75
N ARG A 33 -1.35 2.70 -3.95
CA ARG A 33 -1.27 2.83 -2.50
C ARG A 33 -0.39 1.70 -1.92
N PRO A 34 0.46 2.00 -0.90
CA PRO A 34 1.36 1.02 -0.29
C PRO A 34 0.65 -0.19 0.31
N TYR A 35 -0.66 -0.11 0.58
CA TYR A 35 -1.48 -1.19 1.12
C TYR A 35 -1.68 -2.39 0.19
N PHE A 36 -1.54 -2.25 -1.13
CA PHE A 36 -1.75 -3.34 -2.10
C PHE A 36 -0.46 -3.97 -2.64
N LYS A 37 0.70 -3.37 -2.35
CA LYS A 37 1.98 -3.93 -2.77
C LYS A 37 2.38 -5.07 -1.82
N LYS A 38 2.81 -6.21 -2.37
CA LYS A 38 3.37 -7.27 -1.54
C LYS A 38 4.70 -6.77 -0.94
N THR A 39 4.75 -6.66 0.38
CA THR A 39 5.95 -6.24 1.11
C THR A 39 6.46 -7.35 2.04
N PHE A 40 7.69 -7.23 2.51
CA PHE A 40 8.24 -8.01 3.62
C PHE A 40 8.75 -7.08 4.73
N ILE A 41 8.82 -7.61 5.95
CA ILE A 41 9.26 -6.86 7.12
C ILE A 41 10.76 -7.12 7.33
N LEU A 42 11.55 -6.05 7.42
CA LEU A 42 12.95 -6.10 7.80
C LEU A 42 13.13 -5.40 9.14
N LYS A 43 13.70 -6.11 10.12
CA LYS A 43 13.99 -5.56 11.44
C LYS A 43 15.49 -5.38 11.61
N THR A 44 15.89 -4.25 12.14
CA THR A 44 17.29 -3.95 12.45
C THR A 44 17.38 -3.11 13.72
N GLN A 45 18.55 -3.09 14.34
CA GLN A 45 18.79 -2.36 15.58
C GLN A 45 19.85 -1.28 15.35
N PHE A 46 19.54 -0.05 15.75
CA PHE A 46 20.46 1.07 15.70
C PHE A 46 20.74 1.60 17.10
N ARG A 47 21.90 2.26 17.28
CA ARG A 47 22.25 2.92 18.55
C ARG A 47 21.53 4.25 18.76
N SER A 48 21.19 4.95 17.69
CA SER A 48 20.47 6.22 17.70
C SER A 48 19.79 6.41 16.35
N VAL A 49 18.60 7.00 16.36
CA VAL A 49 17.81 7.31 15.16
C VAL A 49 17.30 8.75 15.26
N ALA A 50 18.18 9.72 14.97
CA ALA A 50 17.81 11.13 14.99
C ALA A 50 16.87 11.47 13.82
N GLY A 51 15.70 12.02 14.12
CA GLY A 51 14.73 12.48 13.11
C GLY A 51 14.00 11.38 12.35
N LEU A 52 14.07 10.13 12.83
CA LEU A 52 13.33 9.02 12.21
C LEU A 52 11.85 9.11 12.58
N SER A 53 10.98 8.99 11.58
CA SER A 53 9.53 8.97 11.74
C SER A 53 8.97 7.68 11.15
N SER A 54 7.79 7.28 11.64
CA SER A 54 6.92 6.38 10.89
C SER A 54 6.68 6.99 9.50
N GLU A 55 6.69 6.15 8.46
CA GLU A 55 6.64 6.54 7.04
C GLU A 55 7.93 7.18 6.45
N SER A 56 9.04 7.23 7.19
CA SER A 56 10.33 7.65 6.60
C SER A 56 10.72 6.72 5.45
N PRO A 57 11.16 7.26 4.28
CA PRO A 57 11.51 6.44 3.13
C PRO A 57 12.79 5.64 3.37
N VAL A 58 12.80 4.38 2.95
CA VAL A 58 13.97 3.49 2.99
C VAL A 58 14.59 3.44 1.61
N TYR A 59 15.85 3.85 1.51
CA TYR A 59 16.61 3.85 0.27
C TYR A 59 17.62 2.72 0.23
N ARG A 60 17.81 2.15 -0.97
CA ARG A 60 18.90 1.22 -1.28
C ARG A 60 19.54 1.65 -2.59
N TYR A 61 20.84 1.93 -2.57
CA TYR A 61 21.57 2.45 -3.73
C TYR A 61 20.88 3.66 -4.41
N GLY A 62 20.30 4.55 -3.60
CA GLY A 62 19.59 5.75 -4.09
C GLY A 62 18.15 5.50 -4.56
N LEU A 63 17.68 4.25 -4.64
CA LEU A 63 16.30 3.93 -5.00
C LEU A 63 15.44 3.73 -3.75
N GLN A 64 14.24 4.30 -3.73
CA GLN A 64 13.28 4.04 -2.66
C GLN A 64 12.75 2.60 -2.76
N VAL A 65 13.05 1.79 -1.75
CA VAL A 65 12.67 0.37 -1.69
C VAL A 65 11.55 0.07 -0.69
N GLY A 66 11.24 1.03 0.19
CA GLY A 66 10.24 0.85 1.24
C GLY A 66 10.05 2.08 2.10
N HIS A 67 9.45 1.87 3.27
CA HIS A 67 9.23 2.87 4.31
C HIS A 67 9.44 2.23 5.69
N VAL A 68 9.73 3.07 6.69
CA VAL A 68 9.73 2.68 8.10
C VAL A 68 8.29 2.48 8.54
N ALA A 69 7.97 1.27 8.98
CA ALA A 69 6.64 0.94 9.49
C ALA A 69 6.48 1.37 10.95
N ASP A 70 7.51 1.12 11.77
CA ASP A 70 7.49 1.43 13.19
C ASP A 70 8.92 1.44 13.76
N PHE A 71 9.10 2.01 14.96
CA PHE A 71 10.34 1.92 15.71
C PHE A 71 10.08 1.84 17.22
N GLN A 72 10.90 1.05 17.91
CA GLN A 72 10.72 0.77 19.34
C GLN A 72 12.03 0.97 20.08
N PHE A 73 11.98 1.70 21.19
CA PHE A 73 13.12 1.87 22.08
C PHE A 73 13.29 0.61 22.93
N LEU A 74 14.45 -0.02 22.81
CA LEU A 74 14.86 -1.17 23.60
C LEU A 74 15.42 -0.71 24.96
N LYS A 75 15.35 -1.60 25.96
CA LYS A 75 15.80 -1.31 27.34
C LYS A 75 17.31 -1.03 27.47
N ASP A 76 18.09 -1.44 26.48
CA ASP A 76 19.54 -1.26 26.40
C ASP A 76 19.95 0.05 25.69
N GLY A 77 18.99 0.94 25.44
CA GLY A 77 19.22 2.22 24.77
C GLY A 77 19.35 2.10 23.25
N ARG A 78 19.18 0.91 22.66
CA ARG A 78 19.08 0.74 21.21
C ARG A 78 17.66 1.01 20.73
N VAL A 79 17.51 1.19 19.43
CA VAL A 79 16.21 1.34 18.76
C VAL A 79 16.05 0.24 17.74
N GLU A 80 15.04 -0.60 17.91
CA GLU A 80 14.59 -1.54 16.88
C GLU A 80 13.77 -0.77 15.85
N VAL A 81 14.21 -0.79 14.60
CA VAL A 81 13.50 -0.17 13.47
C VAL A 81 12.89 -1.28 12.63
N ILE A 82 11.58 -1.18 12.44
CA ILE A 82 10.77 -2.11 11.65
C ILE A 82 10.50 -1.44 10.31
N MET A 83 11.09 -1.96 9.25
CA MET A 83 10.95 -1.46 7.89
C MET A 83 10.08 -2.38 7.06
N ARG A 84 9.29 -1.79 6.16
CA ARG A 84 8.48 -2.52 5.20
C ARG A 84 9.03 -2.28 3.80
N ILE A 85 9.58 -3.33 3.20
CA ILE A 85 10.28 -3.29 1.91
C ILE A 85 9.43 -3.99 0.85
N GLU A 86 9.37 -3.44 -0.36
CA GLU A 86 8.63 -4.06 -1.47
C GLU A 86 9.27 -5.38 -1.91
N LYS A 87 8.47 -6.45 -2.05
CA LYS A 87 8.96 -7.78 -2.46
C LYS A 87 9.65 -7.79 -3.83
N ARG A 88 9.39 -6.81 -4.69
CA ARG A 88 10.11 -6.65 -5.98
C ARG A 88 11.63 -6.52 -5.80
N PHE A 89 12.09 -6.10 -4.63
CA PHE A 89 13.51 -5.97 -4.28
C PHE A 89 14.06 -7.16 -3.48
N HIS A 90 13.25 -8.20 -3.23
CA HIS A 90 13.67 -9.35 -2.41
C HIS A 90 14.90 -10.06 -2.96
N SER A 91 15.04 -10.17 -4.29
CA SER A 91 16.21 -10.83 -4.91
C SER A 91 17.53 -10.08 -4.74
N GLN A 92 17.49 -8.85 -4.23
CA GLN A 92 18.68 -8.03 -4.07
C GLN A 92 19.15 -7.92 -2.62
N PHE A 93 18.39 -8.45 -1.66
CA PHE A 93 18.76 -8.51 -0.24
C PHE A 93 19.19 -9.92 0.13
#